data_AF-A0A4U5LZ18-F1
#
_entry.id   AF-A0A4U5LZ18-F1
#
_cell.length_a   1.000
_cell.length_b   1.000
_cell.length_c   1.000
_cell.angle_alpha   90.00
_cell.angle_beta   90.00
_cell.angle_gamma   90.00
#
_symmetry.space_group_name_H-M   'P 1'
#
loop_
_entity.id
_entity.type
_entity.pdbx_description
1 polymer ?
#
loop_
_entity_poly.entity_id
_entity_poly.type
_entity_poly.pdbx_seq_one_letter_code
_entity_poly.pdbx_strand_id
1 'polypeptide(L)'
;MDSRHSLTLLLILAFVTADALKCYHSQQRFNETAQNLTECTAVQFDLPSVSCYKVHDYNTNMVTRGCQTTNCTADAPCHNTTGNNPQQQCCCYGDGCNSAASLGIPVILLGTLAFWQIFKFF
;
A
#
# COMPACT_ATOMS: atom_id res chain seq x y z
N MET A 1 -50.37 -10.75 -4.69
CA MET A 1 -48.98 -11.18 -4.41
C MET A 1 -48.19 -9.92 -4.10
N ASP A 2 -47.75 -9.86 -2.85
CA ASP A 2 -47.50 -8.64 -2.08
C ASP A 2 -46.21 -7.91 -2.51
N SER A 3 -46.36 -6.68 -3.00
CA SER A 3 -45.26 -5.75 -3.35
C SER A 3 -44.27 -5.50 -2.20
N ARG A 4 -44.65 -5.88 -0.97
CA ARG A 4 -43.83 -5.76 0.25
C ARG A 4 -42.68 -6.77 0.31
N HIS A 5 -42.83 -7.95 -0.32
CA HIS A 5 -41.81 -9.02 -0.24
C HIS A 5 -40.60 -8.74 -1.15
N SER A 6 -40.79 -7.96 -2.22
CA SER A 6 -39.73 -7.61 -3.16
C SER A 6 -38.75 -6.58 -2.58
N LEU A 7 -39.21 -5.72 -1.66
CA LEU A 7 -38.36 -4.69 -1.03
C LEU A 7 -37.44 -5.30 0.03
N THR A 8 -37.93 -6.29 0.77
CA THR A 8 -37.16 -7.04 1.77
C THR A 8 -36.04 -7.89 1.15
N LEU A 9 -36.22 -8.40 -0.07
CA LEU A 9 -35.18 -9.18 -0.76
C LEU A 9 -34.03 -8.29 -1.25
N LEU A 10 -34.31 -7.04 -1.64
CA LEU A 10 -33.29 -6.10 -2.12
C LEU A 10 -32.37 -5.58 -1.00
N LEU A 11 -32.89 -5.48 0.24
CA LEU A 11 -32.14 -5.00 1.42
C LEU A 11 -31.12 -6.03 1.94
N ILE A 12 -31.26 -7.32 1.60
CA ILE A 12 -30.37 -8.39 2.08
C ILE A 12 -29.09 -8.50 1.21
N LEU A 13 -29.07 -7.93 0.00
CA LEU A 13 -27.90 -7.99 -0.90
C LEU A 13 -26.89 -6.83 -0.75
N ALA A 14 -27.13 -5.87 0.14
CA ALA A 14 -26.31 -4.66 0.25
C ALA A 14 -25.23 -4.72 1.35
N PHE A 15 -24.84 -5.91 1.82
CA PHE A 15 -23.63 -6.06 2.62
C PHE A 15 -22.42 -5.95 1.71
N VAL A 16 -22.06 -4.73 1.35
CA VAL A 16 -20.75 -4.42 0.76
C VAL A 16 -19.74 -4.73 1.87
N THR A 17 -19.05 -5.87 1.76
CA THR A 17 -17.89 -6.16 2.60
C THR A 17 -16.84 -5.12 2.25
N ALA A 18 -16.66 -4.12 3.12
CA ALA A 18 -15.52 -3.22 3.02
C ALA A 18 -14.29 -4.04 3.39
N ASP A 19 -13.55 -4.52 2.38
CA ASP A 19 -12.26 -5.15 2.61
C ASP A 19 -11.33 -4.15 3.31
N ALA A 20 -10.77 -4.57 4.45
CA ALA A 20 -9.82 -3.75 5.18
C ALA A 20 -8.51 -3.64 4.36
N LEU A 21 -7.97 -2.42 4.25
CA LEU A 21 -6.68 -2.15 3.62
C LEU A 21 -5.61 -3.11 4.14
N LYS A 22 -4.80 -3.70 3.26
CA LYS A 22 -3.70 -4.59 3.64
C LYS A 22 -2.36 -3.91 3.40
N CYS A 23 -1.49 -3.86 4.41
CA CYS A 23 -0.15 -3.29 4.29
C CYS A 23 0.90 -4.31 4.75
N TYR A 24 2.11 -4.19 4.21
CA TYR A 24 3.24 -4.95 4.77
C TYR A 24 3.57 -4.41 6.17
N HIS A 25 3.73 -5.32 7.13
CA HIS A 25 4.12 -5.02 8.50
C HIS A 25 5.43 -5.74 8.85
N SER A 26 6.54 -5.06 8.63
CA SER A 26 7.87 -5.64 8.86
C SER A 26 8.94 -4.58 9.05
N GLN A 27 10.01 -4.98 9.71
CA GLN A 27 11.28 -4.27 9.78
C GLN A 27 12.36 -5.20 9.21
N GLN A 28 13.00 -4.76 8.14
CA GLN A 28 13.92 -5.60 7.36
C GLN A 28 14.96 -4.72 6.64
N ARG A 29 15.99 -5.31 6.05
CA ARG A 29 16.98 -4.51 5.29
C ARG A 29 16.34 -3.94 4.03
N PHE A 30 16.86 -2.82 3.53
CA PHE A 30 16.33 -2.14 2.36
C PHE A 30 16.19 -3.02 1.11
N ASN A 31 17.12 -3.95 0.93
CA ASN A 31 17.18 -4.83 -0.25
C ASN A 31 16.46 -6.17 -0.06
N GLU A 32 15.74 -6.32 1.05
CA GLU A 32 14.93 -7.50 1.34
C GLU A 32 13.49 -7.30 0.85
N THR A 33 12.84 -8.41 0.51
CA THR A 33 11.47 -8.40 -0.02
C THR A 33 10.50 -8.16 1.11
N ALA A 34 9.54 -7.24 0.91
CA ALA A 34 8.49 -6.97 1.89
C ALA A 34 7.82 -8.28 2.36
N GLN A 35 7.74 -8.47 3.68
CA GLN A 35 7.12 -9.65 4.29
C GLN A 35 5.97 -9.23 5.21
N ASN A 36 5.06 -10.17 5.46
CA ASN A 36 3.88 -10.03 6.31
C ASN A 36 2.91 -8.97 5.77
N LEU A 37 2.25 -9.29 4.65
CA LEU A 37 1.09 -8.53 4.19
C LEU A 37 -0.08 -8.84 5.13
N THR A 38 -0.48 -7.86 5.93
CA THR A 38 -1.47 -8.04 6.98
C THR A 38 -2.58 -7.02 6.80
N GLU A 39 -3.81 -7.43 7.13
CA GLU A 39 -4.94 -6.53 7.21
C GLU A 39 -4.68 -5.45 8.26
N CYS A 40 -4.88 -4.20 7.87
CA CYS A 40 -4.88 -3.05 8.75
C CYS A 40 -6.21 -3.00 9.51
N THR A 41 -6.42 -4.00 10.35
CA THR A 41 -7.57 -4.05 11.24
C THR A 41 -7.46 -2.90 12.24
N ALA A 42 -8.55 -2.21 12.53
CA ALA A 42 -8.66 -1.06 13.44
C ALA A 42 -8.36 -1.40 14.93
N VAL A 43 -7.66 -2.50 15.20
CA VAL A 43 -7.54 -3.18 16.51
C VAL A 43 -6.76 -2.36 17.55
N GLN A 44 -6.06 -1.29 17.15
CA GLN A 44 -5.38 -0.42 18.12
C GLN A 44 -6.07 0.90 18.41
N PHE A 45 -7.03 1.37 17.58
CA PHE A 45 -7.62 2.71 17.76
C PHE A 45 -9.09 2.88 17.31
N ASP A 46 -9.82 1.82 16.97
CA ASP A 46 -11.21 1.89 16.44
C ASP A 46 -11.39 2.78 15.20
N LEU A 47 -10.28 3.14 14.55
CA LEU A 47 -10.23 3.95 13.35
C LEU A 47 -9.73 3.10 12.19
N PRO A 48 -10.44 3.09 11.04
CA PRO A 48 -9.95 2.39 9.86
C PRO A 48 -8.60 2.98 9.46
N SER A 49 -7.59 2.12 9.28
CA SER A 49 -6.33 2.57 8.68
C SER A 49 -6.61 3.00 7.25
N VAL A 50 -6.21 4.21 6.91
CA VAL A 50 -6.48 4.79 5.59
C VAL A 50 -5.30 4.62 4.64
N SER A 51 -4.08 4.45 5.14
CA SER A 51 -2.88 4.39 4.29
C SER A 51 -1.81 3.44 4.81
N CYS A 52 -0.90 3.01 3.93
CA CYS A 52 0.31 2.31 4.32
C CYS A 52 1.47 3.29 4.42
N TYR A 53 2.39 3.07 5.35
CA TYR A 53 3.65 3.80 5.44
C TYR A 53 4.86 2.89 5.20
N LYS A 54 5.97 3.52 4.82
CA LYS A 54 7.30 2.95 4.68
C LYS A 54 8.34 3.97 5.13
N VAL A 55 9.23 3.60 6.04
CA VAL A 55 10.35 4.44 6.50
C VAL A 55 11.65 3.73 6.20
N HIS A 56 12.52 4.34 5.41
CA HIS A 56 13.89 3.89 5.18
C HIS A 56 14.84 4.72 6.06
N ASP A 57 15.51 4.06 6.99
CA ASP A 57 16.57 4.64 7.80
C ASP A 57 17.90 4.46 7.07
N TYR A 58 18.51 5.57 6.63
CA TYR A 58 19.72 5.54 5.82
C TYR A 58 20.97 5.18 6.63
N ASN A 59 20.97 5.39 7.95
CA ASN A 59 22.10 5.05 8.81
C ASN A 59 22.21 3.53 9.02
N THR A 60 21.08 2.89 9.28
CA THR A 60 21.01 1.45 9.55
C THR A 60 20.70 0.62 8.30
N ASN A 61 20.33 1.29 7.21
CA ASN A 61 19.84 0.68 5.99
C ASN A 61 18.65 -0.27 6.21
N MET A 62 17.83 0.05 7.22
CA MET A 62 16.62 -0.68 7.59
C MET A 62 15.39 0.00 7.03
N VAL A 63 14.39 -0.79 6.69
CA VAL A 63 13.08 -0.31 6.24
C VAL A 63 11.99 -0.86 7.13
N THR A 64 11.25 0.06 7.74
CA THR A 64 10.08 -0.22 8.58
C THR A 64 8.82 0.06 7.78
N ARG A 65 7.82 -0.83 7.89
CA ARG A 65 6.56 -0.75 7.15
C ARG A 65 5.38 -1.02 8.08
N GLY A 66 4.25 -0.39 7.79
CA GLY A 66 3.02 -0.67 8.51
C GLY A 66 1.80 0.10 8.00
N CYS A 67 0.74 0.04 8.79
CA CYS A 67 -0.52 0.74 8.57
C CYS A 67 -0.51 2.10 9.28
N GLN A 68 -1.15 3.10 8.69
CA GLN A 68 -1.32 4.43 9.28
C GLN A 68 -2.81 4.81 9.32
N THR A 69 -3.25 5.27 10.48
CA THR A 69 -4.64 5.72 10.74
C THR A 69 -4.94 7.09 10.15
N THR A 70 -3.91 7.93 9.96
CA THR A 70 -4.02 9.24 9.32
C THR A 70 -3.63 9.16 7.84
N ASN A 71 -4.27 10.00 7.02
CA ASN A 71 -3.80 10.23 5.66
C ASN A 71 -2.44 10.94 5.72
N CYS A 72 -1.35 10.19 5.59
CA CYS A 72 -0.01 10.75 5.55
C CYS A 72 0.48 11.09 4.13
N THR A 73 -0.41 11.03 3.13
CA THR A 73 -0.11 11.49 1.76
C THR A 73 -0.42 12.97 1.53
N ALA A 74 -1.09 13.63 2.50
CA ALA A 74 -1.60 15.00 2.35
C ALA A 74 -0.50 16.05 2.12
N ASP A 75 0.71 15.84 2.66
CA ASP A 75 1.84 16.77 2.46
C ASP A 75 2.77 16.35 1.31
N ALA A 76 3.00 15.04 1.13
CA ALA A 76 3.73 14.45 -0.01
C ALA A 76 3.66 12.91 0.06
N PRO A 77 3.70 12.19 -1.07
CA PRO A 77 3.78 10.72 -1.06
C PRO A 77 5.09 10.21 -0.45
N CYS A 78 6.15 11.01 -0.47
CA CYS A 78 7.42 10.72 0.18
C CYS A 78 8.12 12.01 0.60
N HIS A 79 8.76 12.01 1.77
CA HIS A 79 9.65 13.09 2.20
C HIS A 79 10.93 12.53 2.82
N ASN A 80 12.02 13.28 2.66
CA ASN A 80 13.30 12.96 3.27
C ASN A 80 13.51 13.87 4.48
N THR A 81 13.89 13.30 5.60
CA THR A 81 14.35 14.04 6.78
C THR A 81 15.87 14.05 6.74
N THR A 82 16.46 15.24 6.66
CA THR A 82 17.93 15.44 6.66
C THR A 82 18.38 15.88 8.05
N GLY A 83 19.33 15.16 8.67
CA GLY A 83 19.82 15.44 10.03
C GLY A 83 20.70 14.30 10.57
N ASN A 84 20.84 14.21 11.90
CA ASN A 84 21.63 13.14 12.55
C ASN A 84 21.09 11.72 12.28
N ASN A 85 19.80 11.60 11.97
CA ASN A 85 19.23 10.35 11.47
C ASN A 85 18.51 10.59 10.13
N PRO A 86 19.24 10.51 9.00
CA PRO A 86 18.64 10.69 7.70
C PRO A 86 17.65 9.55 7.44
N GLN A 87 16.41 9.91 7.10
CA GLN A 87 15.35 8.94 6.82
C GLN A 87 14.52 9.39 5.61
N GLN A 88 13.94 8.42 4.90
CA GLN A 88 12.90 8.67 3.90
C GLN A 88 11.60 8.02 4.37
N GLN A 89 10.56 8.83 4.54
CA GLN A 89 9.22 8.37 4.90
C GLN A 89 8.29 8.53 3.70
N CYS A 90 7.64 7.44 3.31
CA CYS A 90 6.69 7.38 2.22
C CYS A 90 5.33 6.84 2.68
N CYS A 91 4.28 7.32 2.04
CA CYS A 91 2.90 6.93 2.26
C CYS A 91 2.20 6.62 0.95
N CYS A 92 1.30 5.63 0.98
CA CYS A 92 0.57 5.20 -0.20
C CYS A 92 -0.81 4.62 0.15
N TYR A 93 -1.67 4.55 -0.86
CA TYR A 93 -2.98 3.94 -0.80
C TYR A 93 -3.02 2.64 -1.59
N GLY A 94 -3.86 1.70 -1.15
CA GLY A 94 -4.08 0.42 -1.80
C GLY A 94 -3.26 -0.71 -1.18
N ASP A 95 -3.74 -1.92 -1.40
CA ASP A 95 -3.19 -3.11 -0.78
C ASP A 95 -1.73 -3.34 -1.20
N GLY A 96 -0.86 -3.53 -0.22
CA GLY A 96 0.55 -3.86 -0.42
C GLY A 96 1.36 -2.76 -1.12
N CYS A 97 0.86 -1.53 -1.22
CA CYS A 97 1.55 -0.44 -1.91
C CYS A 97 2.92 -0.09 -1.29
N ASN A 98 3.11 -0.40 0.00
CA ASN A 98 4.38 -0.21 0.71
C ASN A 98 5.39 -1.37 0.50
N SER A 99 5.14 -2.26 -0.48
CA SER A 99 6.03 -3.35 -0.87
C SER A 99 7.32 -2.89 -1.52
N ALA A 100 7.25 -1.87 -2.39
CA ALA A 100 8.35 -1.50 -3.26
C ALA A 100 9.62 -1.23 -2.46
N ALA A 101 10.74 -1.88 -2.79
CA ALA A 101 12.05 -1.34 -2.52
C ALA A 101 12.13 0.05 -3.18
N SER A 102 12.85 1.03 -2.63
CA SER A 102 12.96 2.37 -3.25
C SER A 102 13.86 2.31 -4.50
N LEU A 103 13.58 1.38 -5.41
CA LEU A 103 14.20 1.23 -6.71
C LEU A 103 13.20 1.81 -7.72
N GLY A 104 13.32 3.11 -7.94
CA GLY A 104 12.39 3.89 -8.74
C GLY A 104 12.24 3.37 -10.16
N ILE A 105 11.09 2.78 -10.48
CA ILE A 105 10.43 2.79 -11.79
C ILE A 105 11.29 2.47 -13.06
N PRO A 106 12.24 1.51 -13.16
CA PRO A 106 12.83 1.20 -14.48
C PRO A 106 12.30 -0.12 -15.08
N VAL A 107 11.73 -1.03 -14.29
CA VAL A 107 11.51 -2.42 -14.77
C VAL A 107 10.25 -2.53 -15.65
N ILE A 108 9.19 -1.77 -15.34
CA ILE A 108 7.93 -1.82 -16.11
C ILE A 108 8.09 -1.16 -17.48
N LEU A 109 8.90 -0.08 -17.58
CA LEU A 109 9.21 0.61 -18.84
C LEU A 109 10.10 -0.23 -19.77
N LEU A 110 11.03 -1.02 -19.22
CA LEU A 110 11.85 -1.92 -20.02
C LEU A 110 11.05 -3.08 -20.61
N GLY A 111 10.06 -3.61 -19.87
CA GLY A 111 9.21 -4.71 -20.33
C GLY A 111 8.33 -4.34 -21.53
N THR A 112 7.73 -3.14 -21.53
CA THR A 112 6.86 -2.70 -22.63
C THR A 112 7.62 -2.36 -23.90
N LEU A 113 8.84 -1.79 -23.77
CA LEU A 113 9.71 -1.52 -24.92
C LEU A 113 10.24 -2.81 -25.57
N ALA A 114 10.64 -3.80 -24.77
CA ALA A 114 11.08 -5.09 -25.29
C ALA A 114 9.97 -5.83 -26.04
N PHE A 115 8.74 -5.79 -25.53
CA PHE A 115 7.58 -6.41 -26.18
C PHE A 115 7.21 -5.74 -27.51
N TRP A 116 7.35 -4.41 -27.60
CA TRP A 116 7.08 -3.66 -28.84
C TRP A 116 8.14 -3.90 -29.92
N GLN A 117 9.41 -4.10 -29.54
CA GLN A 117 10.46 -4.45 -30.49
C GLN A 117 10.23 -5.85 -31.08
N ILE A 118 9.83 -6.84 -30.28
CA ILE A 118 9.56 -8.21 -30.77
C ILE A 118 8.38 -8.22 -31.76
N PHE A 119 7.31 -7.47 -31.49
CA PHE A 119 6.16 -7.36 -32.40
C PHE A 119 6.45 -6.62 -33.70
N LYS A 120 7.54 -5.85 -33.78
CA LYS A 120 7.91 -5.15 -35.02
C LYS A 120 8.74 -6.02 -35.98
N PHE A 121 9.17 -7.21 -35.52
CA PHE A 121 9.95 -8.18 -36.30
C PHE A 121 9.16 -9.45 -36.69
N PHE A 122 7.87 -9.52 -36.36
CA PHE A 122 6.92 -10.54 -36.84
C PHE A 122 5.94 -9.95 -37.85
#